data_AF-A0A800FZ47-F1
#
_entry.id   AF-A0A800FZ47-F1
#
_cell.length_a   1.000
_cell.length_b   1.000
_cell.length_c   1.000
_cell.angle_alpha   90.00
_cell.angle_beta   90.00
_cell.angle_gamma   90.00
#
_symmetry.space_group_name_H-M   'P 1'
#
loop_
_entity.id
_entity.type
_entity.pdbx_description
1 polymer ?
#
loop_
_entity_poly.entity_id
_entity_poly.type
_entity_poly.pdbx_seq_one_letter_code
_entity_poly.pdbx_strand_id
1 'polypeptide(L)'
;MCRISCFRENNKGRWIVGRINRNRKEEVDSVTENVLRGQSVISGSANGRLVVSREPLSFWGGYDLESGEIIDRQHHLSGKVVKDCILAVPGTKGSSTTTAVLLEAMQRGNAPLAIITSGVDSFLALALVVAEEMYRKSIPLVALKPAEYAELPSGHEISVEEDGRITWIQPNR
;
A
#
# COMPACT_ATOMS: atom_id res chain seq x y z
N MET A 1 10.03 -29.74 17.94
CA MET A 1 9.25 -29.74 19.20
C MET A 1 8.18 -28.67 19.11
N CYS A 2 6.92 -29.08 18.90
CA CYS A 2 5.75 -28.22 18.87
C CYS A 2 5.64 -27.38 20.16
N ARG A 3 5.57 -26.06 20.03
CA ARG A 3 5.14 -25.16 21.11
C ARG A 3 3.67 -24.82 20.88
N ILE A 4 2.82 -25.38 21.71
CA ILE A 4 1.39 -25.11 21.72
C ILE A 4 1.21 -23.70 22.31
N SER A 5 0.86 -22.73 21.47
CA SER A 5 0.40 -21.41 21.89
C SER A 5 -1.04 -21.54 22.35
N CYS A 6 -1.30 -21.34 23.64
CA CYS A 6 -2.66 -21.32 24.16
C CYS A 6 -3.23 -19.91 23.97
N PHE A 7 -4.19 -19.76 23.07
CA PHE A 7 -4.96 -18.53 22.92
C PHE A 7 -6.05 -18.48 23.98
N ARG A 8 -6.13 -17.38 24.72
CA ARG A 8 -7.26 -17.12 25.62
C ARG A 8 -7.80 -15.73 25.31
N GLU A 9 -9.08 -15.69 25.01
CA GLU A 9 -9.84 -14.48 24.77
C GLU A 9 -10.27 -13.89 26.14
N ASN A 10 -10.03 -12.59 26.35
CA ASN A 10 -10.57 -11.87 27.50
C ASN A 10 -11.99 -11.36 27.15
N ASN A 11 -12.82 -11.08 28.17
CA ASN A 11 -14.18 -10.51 28.12
C ASN A 11 -14.29 -9.11 27.44
N LYS A 12 -13.27 -8.68 26.70
CA LYS A 12 -13.23 -7.48 25.85
C LYS A 12 -12.81 -7.78 24.40
N GLY A 13 -12.73 -9.05 23.99
CA GLY A 13 -12.43 -9.44 22.60
C GLY A 13 -10.98 -9.26 22.14
N ARG A 14 -10.01 -9.25 23.08
CA ARG A 14 -8.57 -9.08 22.76
C ARG A 14 -7.80 -10.39 22.95
N TRP A 15 -7.08 -10.82 21.92
CA TRP A 15 -6.22 -12.00 21.94
C TRP A 15 -4.87 -11.71 22.61
N ILE A 16 -4.46 -12.52 23.58
CA ILE A 16 -3.20 -12.36 24.30
C ILE A 16 -2.35 -13.63 24.12
N VAL A 17 -1.10 -13.46 23.68
CA VAL A 17 -0.09 -14.56 23.67
C VAL A 17 0.74 -14.43 24.94
N GLY A 18 0.42 -15.24 25.96
CA GLY A 18 1.14 -15.22 27.23
C GLY A 18 2.34 -16.18 27.25
N ARG A 19 3.55 -15.67 27.48
CA ARG A 19 4.65 -16.47 28.05
C ARG A 19 4.67 -16.25 29.56
N ILE A 20 4.49 -17.31 30.33
CA ILE A 20 4.56 -17.27 31.79
C ILE A 20 6.03 -17.09 32.19
N ASN A 21 6.38 -15.92 32.71
CA ASN A 21 7.63 -15.72 33.44
C ASN A 21 7.32 -15.00 34.76
N ARG A 22 7.49 -15.72 35.88
CA ARG A 22 7.39 -15.18 37.23
C ARG A 22 8.56 -14.22 37.46
N ASN A 23 8.28 -12.96 37.79
CA ASN A 23 9.24 -11.89 38.12
C ASN A 23 9.89 -11.15 36.95
N ARG A 24 9.12 -10.25 36.31
CA ARG A 24 9.55 -8.91 35.84
C ARG A 24 8.28 -8.10 35.57
N LYS A 25 8.32 -6.79 35.85
CA LYS A 25 7.24 -5.85 35.50
C LYS A 25 6.80 -6.11 34.05
N GLU A 26 5.51 -6.28 33.83
CA GLU A 26 4.90 -6.33 32.50
C GLU A 26 5.04 -4.94 31.87
N GLU A 27 6.11 -4.73 31.12
CA GLU A 27 6.20 -3.64 30.16
C GLU A 27 5.43 -4.10 28.92
N VAL A 28 4.13 -3.78 28.90
CA VAL A 28 3.28 -4.02 27.75
C VAL A 28 3.60 -2.91 26.76
N ASP A 29 4.49 -3.18 25.80
CA ASP A 29 4.67 -2.33 24.63
C ASP A 29 3.32 -2.26 23.88
N SER A 30 2.53 -1.24 24.18
CA SER A 30 1.19 -1.09 23.65
C SER A 30 1.26 -0.66 22.19
N VAL A 31 1.23 -1.62 21.28
CA VAL A 31 1.17 -1.40 19.83
C VAL A 31 -0.16 -0.72 19.46
N THR A 32 -0.10 0.41 18.73
CA THR A 32 -1.28 1.12 18.23
C THR A 32 -1.49 0.77 16.76
N GLU A 33 -2.67 0.23 16.43
CA GLU A 33 -3.10 0.01 15.05
C GLU A 33 -3.83 1.27 14.56
N ASN A 34 -3.34 1.83 13.47
CA ASN A 34 -3.97 2.96 12.80
C ASN A 34 -4.79 2.47 11.61
N VAL A 35 -5.89 3.15 11.33
CA VAL A 35 -6.82 2.78 10.26
C VAL A 35 -7.25 4.02 9.49
N LEU A 36 -7.10 3.98 8.18
CA LEU A 36 -7.72 4.92 7.24
C LEU A 36 -8.71 4.18 6.36
N ARG A 37 -9.70 4.90 5.81
CA ARG A 37 -10.68 4.33 4.88
C ARG A 37 -10.81 5.22 3.66
N GLY A 38 -10.48 4.67 2.50
CA GLY A 38 -10.69 5.31 1.21
C GLY A 38 -11.82 4.68 0.41
N GLN A 39 -12.11 5.28 -0.73
CA GLN A 39 -12.93 4.66 -1.77
C GLN A 39 -12.12 3.57 -2.47
N SER A 40 -12.59 2.33 -2.41
CA SER A 40 -12.08 1.24 -3.25
C SER A 40 -12.51 1.48 -4.69
N VAL A 41 -11.56 1.90 -5.54
CA VAL A 41 -11.78 2.15 -6.97
C VAL A 41 -11.60 0.85 -7.75
N ILE A 42 -10.56 0.09 -7.39
CA ILE A 42 -10.32 -1.28 -7.85
C ILE A 42 -10.14 -2.13 -6.59
N SER A 43 -11.03 -3.10 -6.42
CA SER A 43 -11.04 -3.98 -5.26
C SER A 43 -9.88 -4.97 -5.30
N GLY A 44 -9.36 -5.30 -4.13
CA GLY A 44 -8.34 -6.31 -3.93
C GLY A 44 -7.60 -6.07 -2.60
N SER A 45 -6.72 -6.99 -2.25
CA SER A 45 -5.91 -6.90 -1.03
C SER A 45 -4.42 -6.90 -1.35
N ALA A 46 -3.64 -6.11 -0.64
CA ALA A 46 -2.18 -6.10 -0.76
C ALA A 46 -1.52 -5.78 0.58
N ASN A 47 -0.32 -6.33 0.79
CA ASN A 47 0.51 -6.04 1.96
C ASN A 47 1.90 -5.68 1.49
N GLY A 48 2.47 -4.61 2.03
CA GLY A 48 3.85 -4.26 1.73
C GLY A 48 4.28 -2.92 2.28
N ARG A 49 5.56 -2.61 2.04
CA ARG A 49 6.15 -1.33 2.40
C ARG A 49 5.46 -0.19 1.66
N LEU A 50 4.97 0.78 2.42
CA LEU A 50 4.41 2.01 1.89
C LEU A 50 5.51 2.98 1.44
N VAL A 51 5.46 3.36 0.17
CA VAL A 51 6.28 4.43 -0.41
C VAL A 51 5.36 5.60 -0.75
N VAL A 52 5.50 6.71 -0.03
CA VAL A 52 4.64 7.89 -0.20
C VAL A 52 5.34 8.97 -1.02
N SER A 53 4.65 9.48 -2.02
CA SER A 53 4.94 10.74 -2.69
C SER A 53 3.96 11.83 -2.26
N ARG A 54 4.46 13.06 -2.11
CA ARG A 54 3.61 14.27 -1.99
C ARG A 54 3.46 15.00 -3.31
N GLU A 55 4.08 14.49 -4.37
CA GLU A 55 4.03 15.04 -5.72
C GLU A 55 3.44 14.02 -6.69
N PRO A 56 2.70 14.45 -7.71
CA PRO A 56 2.19 13.53 -8.73
C PRO A 56 3.32 12.90 -9.55
N LEU A 57 3.15 11.63 -9.92
CA LEU A 57 4.12 10.84 -10.69
C LEU A 57 3.69 10.74 -12.16
N SER A 58 4.63 10.97 -13.08
CA SER A 58 4.44 10.59 -14.48
C SER A 58 4.93 9.16 -14.68
N PHE A 59 4.05 8.24 -15.08
CA PHE A 59 4.51 6.91 -15.50
C PHE A 59 5.22 6.99 -16.85
N TRP A 60 4.72 7.84 -17.76
CA TRP A 60 5.41 8.10 -19.02
C TRP A 60 6.73 8.85 -18.79
N GLY A 61 7.85 8.19 -19.08
CA GLY A 61 9.20 8.75 -18.93
C GLY A 61 9.70 8.89 -17.49
N GLY A 62 8.88 8.55 -16.49
CA GLY A 62 9.23 8.62 -15.08
C GLY A 62 9.21 7.27 -14.35
N TYR A 63 8.82 6.20 -15.04
CA TYR A 63 8.76 4.85 -14.52
C TYR A 63 9.43 3.87 -15.48
N ASP A 64 10.35 3.05 -14.98
CA ASP A 64 10.98 2.00 -15.74
C ASP A 64 10.16 0.70 -15.68
N LEU A 65 9.74 0.23 -16.86
CA LEU A 65 8.89 -0.95 -17.03
C LEU A 65 9.60 -2.25 -16.69
N GLU A 66 10.94 -2.26 -16.75
CA GLU A 66 11.75 -3.48 -16.60
C GLU A 66 12.14 -3.77 -15.15
N SER A 67 12.38 -2.73 -14.37
CA SER A 67 12.77 -2.85 -12.96
C SER A 67 11.67 -2.43 -11.97
N GLY A 68 10.73 -1.59 -12.40
CA GLY A 68 9.81 -0.89 -11.50
C GLY A 68 10.44 0.29 -10.75
N GLU A 69 11.57 0.82 -11.24
CA GLU A 69 12.23 2.02 -10.72
C GLU A 69 11.52 3.31 -11.16
N ILE A 70 11.43 4.29 -10.24
CA ILE A 70 11.09 5.66 -10.60
C ILE A 70 12.34 6.34 -11.18
N ILE A 71 12.34 6.58 -12.49
CA ILE A 71 13.49 7.11 -13.25
C ILE A 71 13.39 8.60 -13.54
N ASP A 72 12.28 9.25 -13.19
CA ASP A 72 12.18 10.71 -13.24
C ASP A 72 13.22 11.32 -12.28
N ARG A 73 14.26 11.96 -12.83
CA ARG A 73 15.36 12.56 -12.06
C ARG A 73 14.97 13.82 -11.29
N GLN A 74 13.83 14.43 -11.63
CA GLN A 74 13.32 15.60 -10.91
C GLN A 74 12.39 15.21 -9.76
N HIS A 75 11.87 13.97 -9.76
CA HIS A 75 10.98 13.49 -8.72
C HIS A 75 11.77 13.04 -7.49
N HIS A 76 11.29 13.37 -6.28
CA HIS A 76 11.98 13.02 -5.01
C HIS A 76 12.13 11.51 -4.76
N LEU A 77 11.31 10.68 -5.41
CA LEU A 77 11.44 9.22 -5.39
C LEU A 77 12.41 8.65 -6.45
N SER A 78 13.13 9.50 -7.19
CA SER A 78 14.08 9.03 -8.21
C SER A 78 15.05 7.98 -7.67
N GLY A 79 15.27 6.90 -8.43
CA GLY A 79 16.14 5.80 -8.04
C GLY A 79 15.49 4.77 -7.10
N LYS A 80 14.24 4.96 -6.68
CA LYS A 80 13.53 3.98 -5.86
C LYS A 80 12.80 2.98 -6.75
N VAL A 81 13.05 1.70 -6.49
CA VAL A 81 12.23 0.60 -7.00
C VAL A 81 10.96 0.52 -6.16
N VAL A 82 9.81 0.63 -6.81
CA VAL A 82 8.47 0.57 -6.19
C VAL A 82 7.68 -0.67 -6.60
N LYS A 83 8.32 -1.58 -7.35
CA LYS A 83 7.91 -2.98 -7.44
C LYS A 83 7.84 -3.58 -6.03
N ASP A 84 6.87 -4.47 -5.80
CA ASP A 84 6.66 -5.16 -4.51
C ASP A 84 6.40 -4.22 -3.32
N CYS A 85 6.01 -2.97 -3.59
CA CYS A 85 5.65 -1.96 -2.58
C CYS A 85 4.21 -1.49 -2.78
N ILE A 86 3.66 -0.82 -1.77
CA ILE A 86 2.42 -0.06 -1.92
C ILE A 86 2.80 1.39 -2.21
N LEU A 87 2.43 1.88 -3.39
CA LEU A 87 2.78 3.21 -3.86
C LEU A 87 1.64 4.20 -3.57
N ALA A 88 1.90 5.21 -2.74
CA ALA A 88 0.99 6.33 -2.58
C ALA A 88 1.49 7.53 -3.40
N VAL A 89 0.68 7.99 -4.34
CA VAL A 89 0.92 9.23 -5.13
C VAL A 89 -0.37 10.05 -5.15
N PRO A 90 -0.33 11.40 -5.00
CA PRO A 90 -1.56 12.19 -4.93
C PRO A 90 -2.39 12.10 -6.23
N GLY A 91 -1.74 11.79 -7.35
CA GLY A 91 -2.32 11.50 -8.65
C GLY A 91 -1.22 11.25 -9.67
N THR A 92 -1.61 11.05 -10.93
CA THR A 92 -0.67 10.90 -12.05
C THR A 92 -0.52 12.18 -12.86
N LYS A 93 0.63 12.30 -13.53
CA LYS A 93 0.85 13.26 -14.61
C LYS A 93 0.78 12.50 -15.95
N GLY A 94 0.29 13.19 -16.98
CA GLY A 94 0.21 12.66 -18.33
C GLY A 94 -1.23 12.35 -18.78
N SER A 95 -1.34 11.57 -19.84
CA SER A 95 -2.60 11.22 -20.51
C SER A 95 -2.66 9.70 -20.74
N SER A 96 -3.29 9.25 -21.83
CA SER A 96 -3.47 7.83 -22.17
C SER A 96 -2.16 7.00 -22.19
N THR A 97 -1.00 7.63 -22.40
CA THR A 97 0.28 6.93 -22.40
C THR A 97 0.68 6.46 -20.98
N THR A 98 0.27 7.17 -19.93
CA THR A 98 0.45 6.74 -18.53
C THR A 98 -0.23 5.38 -18.29
N THR A 99 -1.44 5.21 -18.83
CA THR A 99 -2.20 3.96 -18.78
C THR A 99 -1.46 2.81 -19.46
N ALA A 100 -0.91 3.04 -20.66
CA ALA A 100 -0.18 2.02 -21.43
C ALA A 100 1.10 1.54 -20.70
N VAL A 101 1.86 2.47 -20.11
CA VAL A 101 3.04 2.13 -19.31
C VAL A 101 2.66 1.29 -18.10
N LEU A 102 1.66 1.72 -17.31
CA LEU A 102 1.26 0.94 -16.13
C LEU A 102 0.76 -0.47 -16.52
N LEU A 103 -0.03 -0.59 -17.60
CA LEU A 103 -0.47 -1.86 -18.15
C LEU A 103 0.70 -2.79 -18.49
N GLU A 104 1.73 -2.27 -19.16
CA GLU A 104 2.91 -3.04 -19.53
C GLU A 104 3.75 -3.43 -18.29
N ALA A 105 3.89 -2.54 -17.31
CA ALA A 105 4.55 -2.83 -16.04
C ALA A 105 3.84 -3.98 -15.30
N MET A 106 2.51 -3.99 -15.30
CA MET A 106 1.72 -5.08 -14.70
C MET A 106 1.91 -6.39 -15.46
N GLN A 107 1.89 -6.36 -16.79
CA GLN A 107 2.14 -7.54 -17.63
C GLN A 107 3.52 -8.15 -17.35
N ARG A 108 4.53 -7.30 -17.13
CA ARG A 108 5.91 -7.69 -16.78
C ARG A 108 6.08 -8.08 -15.30
N GLY A 109 5.06 -7.90 -14.46
CA GLY A 109 5.12 -8.19 -13.03
C GLY A 109 6.03 -7.22 -12.25
N ASN A 110 6.14 -5.99 -12.73
CA ASN A 110 6.97 -4.95 -12.12
C ASN A 110 6.17 -3.78 -11.53
N ALA A 111 4.85 -3.77 -11.70
CA ALA A 111 3.97 -2.80 -11.06
C ALA A 111 4.04 -2.88 -9.52
N PRO A 112 3.64 -1.81 -8.79
CA PRO A 112 3.42 -1.86 -7.35
C PRO A 112 2.37 -2.92 -6.96
N LEU A 113 2.35 -3.33 -5.70
CA LEU A 113 1.36 -4.27 -5.16
C LEU A 113 -0.02 -3.64 -4.99
N ALA A 114 -0.07 -2.33 -4.73
CA ALA A 114 -1.27 -1.51 -4.69
C ALA A 114 -0.90 -0.04 -4.92
N ILE A 115 -1.89 0.75 -5.34
CA ILE A 115 -1.75 2.20 -5.49
C ILE A 115 -2.76 2.93 -4.61
N ILE A 116 -2.32 3.98 -3.91
CA ILE A 116 -3.17 4.85 -3.10
C ILE A 116 -3.09 6.27 -3.66
N THR A 117 -4.25 6.93 -3.86
CA THR A 117 -4.33 8.28 -4.42
C THR A 117 -5.08 9.26 -3.53
N SER A 118 -4.89 10.56 -3.77
CA SER A 118 -5.67 11.63 -3.13
C SER A 118 -6.82 12.05 -4.04
N GLY A 119 -7.94 11.32 -3.96
CA GLY A 119 -9.03 11.37 -4.92
C GLY A 119 -8.89 10.33 -6.03
N VAL A 120 -9.93 10.20 -6.86
CA VAL A 120 -9.96 9.20 -7.93
C VAL A 120 -9.10 9.67 -9.11
N ASP A 121 -8.15 8.85 -9.52
CA ASP A 121 -7.37 9.03 -10.74
C ASP A 121 -7.92 8.14 -11.85
N SER A 122 -8.57 8.75 -12.85
CA SER A 122 -9.24 8.03 -13.93
C SER A 122 -8.26 7.30 -14.87
N PHE A 123 -7.02 7.76 -15.00
CA PHE A 123 -6.03 7.10 -15.87
C PHE A 123 -5.51 5.82 -15.24
N LEU A 124 -5.28 5.84 -13.92
CA LEU A 124 -4.96 4.64 -13.15
C LEU A 124 -6.14 3.68 -13.14
N ALA A 125 -7.35 4.16 -12.84
CA ALA A 125 -8.55 3.32 -12.82
C ALA A 125 -8.75 2.61 -14.18
N LEU A 126 -8.62 3.35 -15.29
CA LEU A 126 -8.70 2.78 -16.63
C LEU A 126 -7.64 1.71 -16.86
N ALA A 127 -6.38 1.96 -16.48
CA ALA A 127 -5.28 1.01 -16.68
C ALA A 127 -5.57 -0.30 -15.95
N LEU A 128 -6.04 -0.21 -14.70
CA LEU A 128 -6.27 -1.36 -13.85
C LEU A 128 -7.51 -2.17 -14.26
N VAL A 129 -8.56 -1.52 -14.75
CA VAL A 129 -9.72 -2.22 -15.35
C VAL A 129 -9.29 -2.95 -16.62
N VAL A 130 -8.54 -2.29 -17.50
CA VAL A 130 -8.07 -2.92 -18.74
C VAL A 130 -7.10 -4.07 -18.44
N ALA A 131 -6.25 -3.96 -17.41
CA ALA A 131 -5.36 -5.02 -16.99
C ALA A 131 -6.13 -6.26 -16.52
N GLU A 132 -7.21 -6.06 -15.76
CA GLU A 132 -8.08 -7.15 -15.31
C GLU A 132 -8.71 -7.87 -16.49
N GLU A 133 -9.25 -7.14 -17.45
CA GLU A 133 -9.89 -7.72 -18.65
C GLU A 133 -8.88 -8.45 -19.56
N MET A 134 -7.71 -7.87 -19.79
CA MET A 134 -6.71 -8.42 -20.72
C MET A 134 -5.88 -9.55 -20.11
N TYR A 135 -5.52 -9.43 -18.84
CA TYR A 135 -4.53 -10.29 -18.19
C TYR A 135 -5.10 -11.10 -17.01
N ARG A 136 -6.36 -10.88 -16.63
CA ARG A 136 -6.99 -11.46 -15.42
C ARG A 136 -6.16 -11.20 -14.17
N LYS A 137 -5.54 -10.02 -14.15
CA LYS A 137 -4.62 -9.54 -13.13
C LYS A 137 -4.78 -8.04 -12.99
N SER A 138 -5.10 -7.61 -11.79
CA SER A 138 -5.08 -6.20 -11.40
C SER A 138 -4.46 -6.01 -10.02
N ILE A 139 -4.30 -4.75 -9.62
CA ILE A 139 -3.82 -4.38 -8.28
C ILE A 139 -4.84 -3.45 -7.62
N PRO A 140 -4.93 -3.43 -6.28
CA PRO A 140 -5.87 -2.56 -5.57
C PRO A 140 -5.56 -1.09 -5.85
N LEU A 141 -6.62 -0.30 -6.05
CA LEU A 141 -6.54 1.16 -6.15
C LEU A 141 -7.51 1.77 -5.16
N VAL A 142 -6.97 2.52 -4.19
CA VAL A 142 -7.75 3.19 -3.15
C VAL A 142 -7.57 4.69 -3.24
N ALA A 143 -8.68 5.41 -3.35
CA ALA A 143 -8.71 6.87 -3.33
C ALA A 143 -9.07 7.37 -1.92
N LEU A 144 -8.11 8.02 -1.26
CA LEU A 144 -8.31 8.71 0.02
C LEU A 144 -8.75 10.16 -0.21
N LYS A 145 -9.38 10.76 0.81
CA LYS A 145 -9.52 12.21 0.84
C LYS A 145 -8.15 12.87 1.06
N PRO A 146 -7.95 14.13 0.62
CA PRO A 146 -6.67 14.82 0.81
C PRO A 146 -6.17 14.86 2.26
N ALA A 147 -7.08 15.01 3.24
CA ALA A 147 -6.72 14.99 4.66
C ALA A 147 -6.18 13.64 5.12
N GLU A 148 -6.86 12.54 4.77
CA GLU A 148 -6.43 11.17 5.10
C GLU A 148 -5.13 10.81 4.37
N TYR A 149 -4.99 11.22 3.11
CA TYR A 149 -3.76 11.04 2.35
C TYR A 149 -2.57 11.76 3.02
N ALA A 150 -2.78 12.94 3.60
CA ALA A 150 -1.74 13.68 4.32
C ALA A 150 -1.20 12.91 5.53
N GLU A 151 -1.99 12.04 6.14
CA GLU A 151 -1.64 11.26 7.33
C GLU A 151 -0.81 10.00 7.04
N LEU A 152 -0.70 9.59 5.77
CA LEU A 152 0.02 8.37 5.38
C LEU A 152 1.50 8.39 5.81
N PRO A 153 1.96 7.39 6.57
CA PRO A 153 3.33 7.36 7.07
C PRO A 153 4.27 6.59 6.15
N SER A 154 5.18 7.29 5.49
CA SER A 154 6.16 6.64 4.60
C SER A 154 7.05 5.64 5.35
N GLY A 155 7.38 4.53 4.69
CA GLY A 155 8.32 3.51 5.18
C GLY A 155 7.72 2.43 6.09
N HIS A 156 6.45 2.55 6.48
CA HIS A 156 5.75 1.54 7.29
C HIS A 156 5.30 0.36 6.42
N GLU A 157 5.21 -0.83 7.01
CA GLU A 157 4.46 -1.93 6.42
C GLU A 157 2.97 -1.65 6.63
N ILE A 158 2.20 -1.69 5.54
CA ILE A 158 0.76 -1.43 5.57
C ILE A 158 0.00 -2.57 4.88
N SER A 159 -1.28 -2.68 5.24
CA SER A 159 -2.23 -3.59 4.61
C SER A 159 -3.34 -2.77 3.93
N VAL A 160 -3.64 -3.12 2.68
CA VAL A 160 -4.78 -2.61 1.91
C VAL A 160 -5.78 -3.75 1.78
N GLU A 161 -7.03 -3.49 2.15
CA GLU A 161 -8.13 -4.45 2.10
C GLU A 161 -9.11 -4.14 0.95
N GLU A 162 -9.90 -5.14 0.55
CA GLU A 162 -10.82 -5.03 -0.59
C GLU A 162 -11.83 -3.89 -0.49
N ASP A 163 -12.25 -3.56 0.75
CA ASP A 163 -13.21 -2.50 1.05
C ASP A 163 -12.58 -1.09 1.15
N GLY A 164 -11.31 -0.95 0.77
CA GLY A 164 -10.58 0.32 0.81
C GLY A 164 -10.07 0.71 2.20
N ARG A 165 -10.13 -0.21 3.17
CA ARG A 165 -9.47 -0.02 4.47
C ARG A 165 -7.96 -0.16 4.32
N ILE A 166 -7.23 0.76 4.95
CA ILE A 166 -5.78 0.78 5.01
C ILE A 166 -5.38 0.72 6.48
N THR A 167 -4.56 -0.25 6.86
CA THR A 167 -4.09 -0.39 8.25
C THR A 167 -2.58 -0.43 8.32
N TRP A 168 -2.04 0.07 9.44
CA TRP A 168 -0.63 -0.09 9.77
C TRP A 168 -0.41 -0.07 11.28
N ILE A 169 0.69 -0.67 11.68
CA ILE A 169 1.11 -0.73 13.08
C ILE A 169 2.12 0.37 13.34
N GLN A 170 1.91 1.14 14.42
CA GLN A 170 2.88 2.10 14.92
C GLN A 170 3.41 1.64 16.30
N PRO A 171 4.75 1.49 16.45
CA PRO A 171 5.33 1.24 17.76
C PRO A 171 5.10 2.45 18.66
N ASN A 172 4.67 2.21 19.90
CA ASN A 172 4.57 3.27 20.90
C ASN A 172 5.98 3.79 21.21
N ARG A 173 6.17 5.10 21.18
CA ARG A 173 7.42 5.75 21.60
C ARG A 173 7.47 5.90 23.11
#